data_AF-A0AAV4HA79-F1
#
_entry.id   AF-A0AAV4HA79-F1
#
_cell.length_a   1.000
_cell.length_b   1.000
_cell.length_c   1.000
_cell.angle_alpha   90.00
_cell.angle_beta   90.00
_cell.angle_gamma   90.00
#
_symmetry.space_group_name_H-M   'P 1'
#
loop_
_entity.id
_entity.type
_entity.pdbx_description
1 polymer ?
#
loop_
_entity_poly.entity_id
_entity_poly.type
_entity_poly.pdbx_seq_one_letter_code
_entity_poly.pdbx_strand_id
1 'polypeptide(L)'
;MNSIYELPAHQGLDSVSYQANDVPWLLDQDDRTCNDGSTSTIHVTLDTAIPITWVRVVFNDADSIDKIGLFYKPQNSMSMTSCPDKRKAQVDDKTVDISCQTSVVAEELALDGDGVRHLCSLYISGGV
;
A
#
# COMPACT_ATOMS: atom_id res chain seq x y z
N MET A 1 -0.70 29.43 -20.89
CA MET A 1 0.09 28.18 -20.88
C MET A 1 -0.32 27.42 -19.63
N ASN A 2 -1.38 26.60 -19.71
CA ASN A 2 -1.79 25.71 -18.62
C ASN A 2 -1.76 24.29 -19.20
N SER A 3 -0.67 23.56 -18.96
CA SER A 3 -0.65 22.12 -19.19
C SER A 3 -1.18 21.44 -17.95
N ILE A 4 -2.40 20.94 -18.05
CA ILE A 4 -2.96 19.95 -17.14
C ILE A 4 -2.27 18.64 -17.51
N TYR A 5 -1.41 18.12 -16.63
CA TYR A 5 -0.90 16.76 -16.80
C TYR A 5 -2.01 15.80 -16.37
N GLU A 6 -2.79 15.35 -17.35
CA GLU A 6 -3.59 14.13 -17.22
C GLU A 6 -2.59 12.97 -17.06
N LEU A 7 -2.56 12.35 -15.88
CA LEU A 7 -1.83 11.11 -15.68
C LEU A 7 -2.52 10.02 -16.52
N PRO A 8 -1.79 9.26 -17.34
CA PRO A 8 -2.38 8.29 -18.25
C PRO A 8 -3.02 7.15 -17.46
N ALA A 9 -4.13 6.66 -18.02
CA ALA A 9 -4.91 5.53 -17.55
C ALA A 9 -4.03 4.38 -17.01
N HIS A 10 -4.38 3.92 -15.81
CA HIS A 10 -3.86 2.73 -15.13
C HIS A 10 -3.75 1.55 -16.11
N GLN A 11 -2.54 1.30 -16.61
CA GLN A 11 -2.18 0.08 -17.33
C GLN A 11 -1.34 -0.76 -16.37
N GLY A 12 -1.88 -1.92 -15.97
CA GLY A 12 -1.14 -2.95 -15.22
C GLY A 12 -1.35 -2.92 -13.70
N LEU A 13 -2.59 -3.07 -13.23
CA LEU A 13 -2.81 -3.71 -11.93
C LEU A 13 -2.63 -5.22 -12.15
N ASP A 14 -1.37 -5.68 -12.19
CA ASP A 14 -1.12 -7.11 -12.08
C ASP A 14 -1.63 -7.54 -10.70
N SER A 15 -2.67 -8.37 -10.69
CA SER A 15 -3.28 -8.91 -9.49
C SER A 15 -2.24 -9.73 -8.73
N VAL A 16 -1.62 -9.11 -7.71
CA VAL A 16 -0.91 -9.83 -6.67
C VAL A 16 -1.97 -10.67 -5.93
N SER A 17 -1.85 -12.00 -5.93
CA SER A 17 -2.61 -12.82 -4.99
C SER A 17 -1.86 -12.88 -3.66
N TYR A 18 -2.62 -13.00 -2.59
CA TYR A 18 -2.16 -12.86 -1.22
C TYR A 18 -2.61 -14.11 -0.44
N GLN A 19 -1.92 -14.45 0.64
CA GLN A 19 -2.47 -15.43 1.59
C GLN A 19 -3.66 -14.79 2.34
N ALA A 20 -4.84 -14.90 1.72
CA ALA A 20 -6.10 -14.23 2.06
C ALA A 20 -6.80 -14.71 3.35
N ASN A 21 -6.12 -15.44 4.23
CA ASN A 21 -6.79 -16.09 5.35
C ASN A 21 -7.05 -15.17 6.55
N ASP A 22 -6.36 -14.03 6.66
CA ASP A 22 -6.45 -13.16 7.85
C ASP A 22 -7.13 -11.80 7.61
N VAL A 23 -7.24 -11.31 6.36
CA VAL A 23 -7.82 -9.98 6.04
C VAL A 23 -8.63 -9.98 4.73
N PRO A 24 -9.78 -10.68 4.65
CA PRO A 24 -10.58 -10.77 3.42
C PRO A 24 -11.07 -9.41 2.91
N TRP A 25 -11.26 -8.44 3.82
CA TRP A 25 -11.68 -7.07 3.50
C TRP A 25 -10.64 -6.26 2.73
N LEU A 26 -9.35 -6.64 2.76
CA LEU A 26 -8.29 -5.87 2.09
C LEU A 26 -8.18 -6.21 0.60
N LEU A 27 -8.71 -7.37 0.19
CA LEU A 27 -8.46 -7.99 -1.12
C LEU A 27 -9.72 -8.07 -1.99
N ASP A 28 -10.84 -7.55 -1.51
CA ASP A 28 -12.14 -7.63 -2.18
C ASP A 28 -12.32 -6.58 -3.29
N GLN A 29 -11.32 -5.70 -3.46
CA GLN A 29 -11.32 -4.59 -4.42
C GLN A 29 -12.48 -3.59 -4.20
N ASP A 30 -13.01 -3.50 -2.98
CA ASP A 30 -14.07 -2.56 -2.61
C ASP A 30 -13.57 -1.57 -1.54
N ASP A 31 -13.36 -0.30 -1.94
CA ASP A 31 -12.94 0.79 -1.05
C ASP A 31 -13.91 1.09 0.12
N ARG A 32 -15.07 0.42 0.16
CA ARG A 32 -16.08 0.57 1.22
C ARG A 32 -16.02 -0.55 2.27
N THR A 33 -15.33 -1.65 1.98
CA THR A 33 -15.07 -2.70 2.97
C THR A 33 -13.76 -2.37 3.67
N CYS A 34 -13.79 -2.33 5.00
CA CYS A 34 -12.64 -1.88 5.77
C CYS A 34 -12.34 -2.81 6.93
N ASN A 35 -11.13 -2.65 7.47
CA ASN A 35 -10.77 -3.17 8.77
C ASN A 35 -11.85 -2.79 9.80
N ASP A 36 -12.28 -3.75 10.58
CA ASP A 36 -13.25 -3.56 11.67
C ASP A 36 -12.60 -2.93 12.92
N GLY A 37 -11.32 -2.56 12.82
CA GLY A 37 -10.50 -1.99 13.87
C GLY A 37 -9.80 -3.02 14.74
N SER A 38 -9.90 -4.32 14.41
CA SER A 38 -9.30 -5.42 15.19
C SER A 38 -7.77 -5.44 15.12
N THR A 39 -7.18 -5.04 13.99
CA THR A 39 -5.72 -5.04 13.79
C THR A 39 -5.13 -3.66 13.52
N SER A 40 -3.93 -3.42 14.05
CA SER A 40 -3.08 -2.26 13.77
C SER A 40 -1.86 -2.61 12.92
N THR A 41 -1.77 -3.86 12.45
CA THR A 41 -0.66 -4.33 11.62
C THR A 41 -1.17 -5.35 10.61
N ILE A 42 -0.77 -5.20 9.36
CA ILE A 42 -1.04 -6.18 8.31
C ILE A 42 0.24 -6.52 7.56
N HIS A 43 0.35 -7.79 7.19
CA HIS A 43 1.46 -8.33 6.41
C HIS A 43 0.90 -8.84 5.08
N VAL A 44 1.58 -8.47 4.01
CA VAL A 44 1.10 -8.64 2.64
C VAL A 44 2.24 -9.28 1.84
N THR A 45 2.21 -10.60 1.73
CA THR A 45 3.15 -11.36 0.89
C THR A 45 2.77 -11.20 -0.57
N LEU A 46 3.75 -10.88 -1.42
CA LEU A 46 3.58 -10.76 -2.86
C LEU A 46 3.86 -12.11 -3.52
N ASP A 47 2.98 -12.59 -4.41
CA ASP A 47 3.25 -13.83 -5.16
C ASP A 47 4.51 -13.77 -6.00
N THR A 48 4.75 -12.60 -6.59
CA THR A 48 5.91 -12.31 -7.40
C THR A 48 6.64 -11.18 -6.72
N ALA A 49 7.90 -11.42 -6.37
CA ALA A 49 8.73 -10.38 -5.82
C ALA A 49 8.97 -9.30 -6.89
N ILE A 50 8.64 -8.05 -6.56
CA ILE A 50 8.73 -6.92 -7.48
C ILE A 50 9.43 -5.74 -6.81
N PRO A 51 10.13 -4.90 -7.58
CA PRO A 51 10.48 -3.57 -7.08
C PRO A 51 9.18 -2.79 -6.82
N ILE A 52 9.08 -2.16 -5.66
CA ILE A 52 7.95 -1.30 -5.31
C ILE A 52 8.33 0.12 -5.69
N THR A 53 7.35 0.90 -6.15
CA THR A 53 7.52 2.32 -6.45
C THR A 53 6.56 3.19 -5.65
N TRP A 54 5.29 2.79 -5.59
CA TRP A 54 4.23 3.50 -4.91
C TRP A 54 3.25 2.53 -4.27
N VAL A 55 2.67 2.95 -3.16
CA VAL A 55 1.60 2.25 -2.47
C VAL A 55 0.46 3.23 -2.23
N ARG A 56 -0.72 2.95 -2.80
CA ARG A 56 -1.94 3.71 -2.51
C ARG A 56 -2.68 3.06 -1.37
N VAL A 57 -3.11 3.88 -0.42
CA VAL A 57 -3.82 3.47 0.78
C VAL A 57 -5.12 4.26 0.88
N VAL A 58 -6.23 3.56 1.09
CA VAL A 58 -7.57 4.15 1.24
C VAL A 58 -8.08 3.89 2.65
N PHE A 59 -8.59 4.92 3.32
CA PHE A 59 -9.09 4.84 4.69
C PHE A 59 -10.60 5.11 4.77
N ASN A 60 -11.26 4.66 5.84
CA ASN A 60 -12.63 5.08 6.16
C ASN A 60 -12.69 6.41 6.95
N ASP A 61 -11.56 6.81 7.54
CA ASP A 61 -11.40 7.98 8.39
C ASP A 61 -10.24 8.87 7.91
N ALA A 62 -10.52 10.16 7.73
CA ALA A 62 -9.54 11.15 7.23
C ALA A 62 -8.40 11.38 8.25
N ASP A 63 -8.69 11.26 9.55
CA ASP A 63 -7.70 11.45 10.61
C ASP A 63 -6.67 10.31 10.68
N SER A 64 -6.78 9.30 9.81
CA SER A 64 -5.92 8.11 9.77
C SER A 64 -4.77 8.18 8.75
N ILE A 65 -4.82 9.12 7.79
CA ILE A 65 -3.83 9.25 6.70
C ILE A 65 -2.39 9.37 7.22
N ASP A 66 -2.20 10.04 8.36
CA ASP A 66 -0.88 10.27 8.95
C ASP A 66 -0.46 9.26 10.02
N LYS A 67 -1.30 8.27 10.31
CA LYS A 67 -1.08 7.29 11.37
C LYS A 67 -0.66 5.92 10.83
N ILE A 68 -0.08 5.87 9.64
CA ILE A 68 0.36 4.64 8.99
C ILE A 68 1.86 4.63 8.69
N GLY A 69 2.53 3.55 9.03
CA GLY A 69 3.87 3.20 8.59
C GLY A 69 3.83 2.16 7.47
N LEU A 70 4.82 2.24 6.58
CA LEU A 70 4.99 1.34 5.44
C LEU A 70 6.40 0.75 5.45
N PHE A 71 6.49 -0.56 5.39
CA PHE A 71 7.72 -1.34 5.41
C PHE A 71 7.67 -2.40 4.32
N TYR A 72 8.83 -2.83 3.85
CA TYR A 72 8.98 -3.91 2.89
C TYR A 72 10.04 -4.90 3.35
N LYS A 73 9.90 -6.15 2.94
CA LYS A 73 10.89 -7.20 3.16
C LYS A 73 11.54 -7.56 1.82
N PRO A 74 12.85 -7.29 1.64
CA PRO A 74 13.58 -7.77 0.47
C PRO A 74 13.56 -9.30 0.36
N GLN A 75 13.52 -9.85 -0.85
CA GLN A 75 13.48 -11.31 -1.08
C GLN A 75 14.63 -12.11 -0.43
N ASN A 76 15.78 -11.47 -0.21
CA ASN A 76 16.96 -12.10 0.40
C ASN A 76 17.23 -11.61 1.83
N SER A 77 16.21 -11.09 2.52
CA SER A 77 16.30 -10.54 3.87
C SER A 77 15.27 -11.19 4.79
N MET A 78 15.66 -11.44 6.03
CA MET A 78 14.73 -11.83 7.10
C MET A 78 14.10 -10.62 7.82
N SER A 79 14.57 -9.41 7.52
CA SER A 79 14.18 -8.20 8.24
C SER A 79 13.35 -7.26 7.37
N MET A 80 12.30 -6.71 7.97
CA MET A 80 11.55 -5.59 7.43
C MET A 80 12.41 -4.33 7.40
N THR A 81 12.27 -3.57 6.32
CA THR A 81 12.98 -2.32 6.06
C THR A 81 11.96 -1.22 5.80
N SER A 82 12.17 -0.03 6.36
CA SER A 82 11.33 1.12 6.02
C SER A 82 11.52 1.47 4.56
N CYS A 83 10.43 1.83 3.86
CA CYS A 83 10.55 2.37 2.51
C CYS A 83 11.52 3.57 2.48
N PRO A 84 12.42 3.64 1.49
CA PRO A 84 13.30 4.79 1.29
C PRO A 84 12.51 5.98 0.75
N ASP A 85 13.00 7.20 1.01
CA ASP A 85 12.47 8.46 0.47
C ASP A 85 10.93 8.57 0.56
N LYS A 86 10.37 8.20 1.72
CA LYS A 86 8.93 8.27 1.99
C LYS A 86 8.41 9.68 1.73
N ARG A 87 7.65 9.81 0.65
CA ARG A 87 6.86 10.99 0.31
C ARG A 87 5.41 10.56 0.23
N LYS A 88 4.52 11.40 0.77
CA LYS A 88 3.08 11.20 0.67
C LYS A 88 2.52 12.21 -0.33
N ALA A 89 1.68 11.73 -1.23
CA ALA A 89 0.85 12.56 -2.09
C ALA A 89 -0.60 12.28 -1.71
N GLN A 90 -1.27 13.27 -1.14
CA GLN A 90 -2.68 13.16 -0.80
C GLN A 90 -3.50 13.24 -2.10
N VAL A 91 -4.32 12.23 -2.35
CA VAL A 91 -5.19 12.15 -3.54
C VAL A 91 -6.54 12.81 -3.22
N ASP A 92 -7.08 12.52 -2.04
CA ASP A 92 -8.31 13.12 -1.48
C ASP A 92 -8.27 13.09 0.06
N ASP A 93 -9.40 13.32 0.74
CA ASP A 93 -9.49 13.35 2.20
C ASP A 93 -9.26 12.00 2.89
N LYS A 94 -9.30 10.90 2.13
CA LYS A 94 -9.19 9.52 2.65
C LYS A 94 -8.19 8.65 1.90
N THR A 95 -7.53 9.19 0.88
CA THR A 95 -6.64 8.44 0.00
C THR A 95 -5.27 9.10 -0.06
N VAL A 96 -4.23 8.30 0.13
CA VAL A 96 -2.84 8.74 0.06
C VAL A 96 -1.99 7.78 -0.76
N ASP A 97 -1.14 8.34 -1.61
CA ASP A 97 -0.08 7.62 -2.31
C ASP A 97 1.23 7.80 -1.53
N ILE A 98 1.84 6.69 -1.13
CA ILE A 98 3.10 6.63 -0.40
C ILE A 98 4.19 6.14 -1.34
N SER A 99 5.20 6.99 -1.59
CA SER A 99 6.40 6.61 -2.32
C SER A 99 7.17 5.55 -1.55
N CYS A 100 7.53 4.47 -2.23
CA CYS A 100 8.35 3.39 -1.70
C CYS A 100 9.26 2.84 -2.81
N GLN A 101 10.23 3.64 -3.24
CA GLN A 101 11.14 3.33 -4.35
C GLN A 101 12.21 2.31 -3.93
N THR A 102 11.91 1.01 -3.98
CA THR A 102 12.86 -0.01 -3.52
C THR A 102 13.95 -0.25 -4.57
N SER A 103 15.21 -0.32 -4.14
CA SER A 103 16.35 -0.66 -5.02
C SER A 103 16.50 -2.15 -5.30
N VAL A 104 15.66 -2.97 -4.65
CA VAL A 104 15.62 -4.43 -4.73
C VAL A 104 14.17 -4.88 -4.80
N VAL A 105 13.95 -6.12 -5.24
CA VAL A 105 12.63 -6.73 -5.20
C VAL A 105 12.20 -7.01 -3.76
N ALA A 106 10.97 -6.61 -3.44
CA ALA A 106 10.31 -6.93 -2.20
C ALA A 106 9.47 -8.20 -2.38
N GLU A 107 9.45 -9.07 -1.38
CA GLU A 107 8.55 -10.24 -1.34
C GLU A 107 7.38 -10.04 -0.38
N GLU A 108 7.45 -9.03 0.49
CA GLU A 108 6.41 -8.73 1.47
C GLU A 108 6.35 -7.23 1.73
N LEU A 109 5.15 -6.72 1.98
CA LEU A 109 4.89 -5.40 2.53
C LEU A 109 4.26 -5.55 3.92
N ALA A 110 4.58 -4.61 4.81
CA ALA A 110 3.90 -4.48 6.08
C ALA A 110 3.40 -3.04 6.25
N LEU A 111 2.16 -2.91 6.69
CA LEU A 111 1.59 -1.66 7.19
C LEU A 111 1.43 -1.77 8.69
N ASP A 112 1.80 -0.72 9.41
CA ASP A 112 1.62 -0.62 10.86
C ASP A 112 1.05 0.74 11.29
N GLY A 113 0.59 0.80 12.54
CA GLY A 113 0.08 2.02 13.15
C GLY A 113 -1.43 2.09 13.24
N ASP A 114 -1.92 3.13 13.93
CA ASP A 114 -3.35 3.29 14.22
C ASP A 114 -4.19 3.47 12.95
N GLY A 115 -3.62 4.01 11.86
CA GLY A 115 -4.31 4.17 10.59
C GLY A 115 -4.72 2.83 9.96
N VAL A 116 -4.01 1.72 10.27
CA VAL A 116 -4.37 0.39 9.77
C VAL A 116 -5.76 -0.04 10.25
N ARG A 117 -6.18 0.39 11.45
CA ARG A 117 -7.52 0.12 12.00
C ARG A 117 -8.66 0.71 11.16
N HIS A 118 -8.34 1.66 10.30
CA HIS A 118 -9.26 2.38 9.43
C HIS A 118 -9.01 2.09 7.95
N LEU A 119 -8.13 1.14 7.63
CA LEU A 119 -7.76 0.79 6.27
C LEU A 119 -8.91 0.09 5.55
N CYS A 120 -9.15 0.48 4.30
CA CYS A 120 -10.11 -0.17 3.40
C CYS A 120 -9.38 -0.91 2.29
N SER A 121 -8.58 -0.18 1.50
CA SER A 121 -7.88 -0.75 0.35
C SER A 121 -6.39 -0.44 0.35
N LEU A 122 -5.64 -1.36 -0.26
CA LEU A 122 -4.21 -1.24 -0.52
C LEU A 122 -3.94 -1.57 -1.98
N TYR A 123 -3.29 -0.65 -2.70
CA TYR A 123 -2.82 -0.90 -4.06
C TYR A 123 -1.32 -0.73 -4.13
N ILE A 124 -0.63 -1.72 -4.71
CA ILE A 124 0.82 -1.76 -4.78
C ILE A 124 1.22 -1.59 -6.24
N SER A 125 2.02 -0.57 -6.53
CA SER A 125 2.55 -0.30 -7.86
C SER A 125 4.03 -0.65 -7.91
N GLY A 126 4.38 -1.58 -8.79
CA GLY A 126 5.76 -1.88 -9.14
C GLY A 126 6.24 -1.09 -10.36
N GLY A 127 7.54 -1.01 -10.55
CA GLY A 127 8.15 -0.39 -11.73
C GLY A 127 9.47 -1.05 -12.06
N VAL A 128 9.66 -1.41 -13.32
CA VAL A 128 10.88 -2.05 -13.85
C VAL A 128 11.92 -1.04 -14.30
#